data_AF-A0A8S3XSV5-F1
#
_entry.id   AF-A0A8S3XSV5-F1
#
_cell.length_a   1.000
_cell.length_b   1.000
_cell.length_c   1.000
_cell.angle_alpha   90.00
_cell.angle_beta   90.00
_cell.angle_gamma   90.00
#
_symmetry.space_group_name_H-M   'P 1'
#
loop_
_entity.id
_entity.type
_entity.pdbx_description
1 polymer ?
#
loop_
_entity_poly.entity_id
_entity_poly.type
_entity_poly.pdbx_seq_one_letter_code
_entity_poly.pdbx_strand_id
1 'polypeptide(L)'
;MDLLNNFRRTKDGGKKKITAYFTHATMLETICTALELFKDSKPLSGANRERERKWRTSFMAAFAGNLVAVLNRCVDNEVSDYNVVFYLNEEPIRSICADGIYTWKEFEDKLSPFLNTSIDFCEFLSEPY
;
A
#
# COMPACT_ATOMS: atom_id res chain seq x y z
N MET A 1 -5.42 -6.54 -7.51
CA MET A 1 -4.60 -6.56 -6.28
C MET A 1 -4.91 -7.77 -5.40
N ASP A 2 -3.91 -8.61 -5.07
CA ASP A 2 -4.10 -9.87 -4.31
C ASP A 2 -4.40 -9.65 -2.81
N LEU A 3 -3.88 -8.57 -2.21
CA LEU A 3 -4.12 -8.23 -0.80
C LEU A 3 -5.62 -8.11 -0.45
N LEU A 4 -6.38 -7.32 -1.21
CA LEU A 4 -7.82 -7.12 -1.01
C LEU A 4 -8.59 -8.44 -1.15
N ASN A 5 -8.24 -9.26 -2.14
CA ASN A 5 -8.87 -10.56 -2.36
C ASN A 5 -8.59 -11.55 -1.21
N ASN A 6 -7.35 -11.58 -0.70
CA ASN A 6 -7.00 -12.41 0.45
C ASN A 6 -7.76 -11.98 1.71
N PHE A 7 -7.91 -10.68 1.95
CA PHE A 7 -8.68 -10.19 3.09
C PHE A 7 -10.18 -10.48 2.96
N ARG A 8 -10.77 -10.28 1.78
CA ARG A 8 -12.18 -10.67 1.49
C ARG A 8 -12.41 -12.14 1.82
N ARG A 9 -11.56 -13.04 1.30
CA ARG A 9 -11.63 -14.48 1.58
C ARG A 9 -11.52 -14.81 3.07
N THR A 10 -10.66 -14.13 3.82
CA THR A 10 -10.55 -14.32 5.27
C THR A 10 -11.81 -13.85 6.01
N LYS A 11 -12.41 -12.75 5.55
CA LYS A 11 -13.67 -12.22 6.09
C LYS A 11 -14.83 -13.19 5.86
N ASP A 12 -14.84 -13.88 4.72
CA ASP A 12 -15.84 -14.88 4.33
C ASP A 12 -15.63 -16.26 5.00
N GLY A 13 -14.74 -16.36 6.00
CA GLY A 13 -14.51 -17.59 6.76
C GLY A 13 -13.30 -18.42 6.30
N GLY A 14 -12.46 -17.87 5.41
CA GLY A 14 -11.21 -18.50 4.99
C GLY A 14 -10.25 -18.82 6.15
N LYS A 15 -9.56 -19.96 6.05
CA LYS A 15 -8.61 -20.43 7.08
C LYS A 15 -7.22 -19.81 6.98
N LYS A 16 -6.84 -19.23 5.83
CA LYS A 16 -5.50 -18.66 5.60
C LYS A 16 -5.34 -17.39 6.46
N LYS A 17 -4.35 -17.40 7.36
CA LYS A 17 -4.09 -16.27 8.28
C LYS A 17 -2.94 -15.37 7.85
N ILE A 18 -1.96 -15.91 7.14
CA ILE A 18 -0.76 -15.19 6.73
C ILE A 18 -0.51 -15.43 5.24
N THR A 19 -0.17 -14.37 4.53
CA THR A 19 0.37 -14.43 3.17
C THR A 19 1.60 -13.53 3.12
N ALA A 20 2.73 -14.07 2.68
CA ALA A 20 3.99 -13.35 2.57
C ALA A 20 4.48 -13.37 1.12
N TYR A 21 5.04 -12.25 0.68
CA TYR A 21 5.65 -12.10 -0.63
C TYR A 21 7.05 -11.51 -0.44
N PHE A 22 8.01 -12.04 -1.19
CA PHE A 22 9.38 -11.50 -1.24
C PHE A 22 9.61 -10.94 -2.63
N THR A 23 10.10 -9.71 -2.70
CA THR A 23 10.16 -8.93 -3.94
C THR A 23 11.30 -7.91 -3.86
N HIS A 24 11.34 -7.01 -4.83
CA HIS A 24 12.33 -5.94 -4.94
C HIS A 24 11.78 -4.61 -4.41
N ALA A 25 12.68 -3.67 -4.14
CA ALA A 25 12.36 -2.32 -3.69
C ALA A 25 11.32 -1.62 -4.60
N THR A 26 11.38 -1.86 -5.91
CA THR A 26 10.45 -1.31 -6.90
C THR A 26 8.98 -1.67 -6.61
N MET A 27 8.72 -2.86 -6.05
CA MET A 27 7.36 -3.25 -5.69
C MET A 27 6.86 -2.49 -4.46
N LEU A 28 7.71 -2.29 -3.44
CA LEU A 28 7.37 -1.47 -2.28
C LEU A 28 7.11 -0.01 -2.67
N GLU A 29 7.95 0.56 -3.53
CA GLU A 29 7.79 1.91 -4.06
C GLU A 29 6.48 2.04 -4.84
N THR A 30 6.16 1.06 -5.69
CA THR A 30 4.90 1.04 -6.46
C THR A 30 3.68 1.00 -5.54
N ILE A 31 3.71 0.18 -4.49
CA ILE A 31 2.61 0.12 -3.52
C ILE A 31 2.49 1.44 -2.75
N CYS A 32 3.62 2.03 -2.32
CA CYS A 32 3.61 3.34 -1.66
C CYS A 32 2.97 4.41 -2.56
N THR A 33 3.28 4.42 -3.85
CA THR A 33 2.66 5.32 -4.83
C THR A 33 1.16 5.08 -4.98
N ALA A 34 0.73 3.81 -5.12
CA ALA A 34 -0.68 3.46 -5.27
C ALA A 34 -1.52 3.85 -4.04
N LEU A 35 -0.92 3.75 -2.84
CA LEU A 35 -1.53 4.21 -1.59
C LEU A 35 -1.39 5.72 -1.37
N GLU A 36 -0.81 6.45 -2.34
CA GLU A 36 -0.52 7.89 -2.29
C GLU A 36 0.34 8.32 -1.08
N LEU A 37 1.21 7.42 -0.62
CA LEU A 37 2.12 7.69 0.48
C LEU A 37 3.24 8.60 0.04
N PHE A 38 3.71 9.41 1.00
CA PHE A 38 4.88 10.27 0.83
C PHE A 38 4.78 11.21 -0.39
N LYS A 39 3.56 11.55 -0.81
CA LYS A 39 3.32 12.48 -1.92
C LYS A 39 3.79 13.87 -1.54
N ASP A 40 4.79 14.35 -2.26
CA ASP A 40 5.31 15.70 -2.13
C ASP A 40 4.26 16.74 -2.54
N SER A 41 4.27 17.90 -1.87
CA SER A 41 3.37 19.02 -2.21
C SER A 41 3.75 19.71 -3.52
N LYS A 42 5.03 19.62 -3.90
CA LYS A 42 5.57 20.13 -5.15
C LYS A 42 6.12 18.95 -5.95
N PRO A 43 5.96 18.93 -7.28
CA PRO A 43 6.59 17.92 -8.12
C PRO A 43 8.11 17.88 -7.90
N LEU A 44 8.68 16.68 -7.84
CA LEU A 44 10.12 16.51 -7.79
C LEU A 44 10.74 17.04 -9.09
N SER A 45 11.80 17.83 -8.97
CA SER A 45 12.54 18.39 -10.10
C SER A 45 14.03 18.15 -9.93
N GLY A 46 14.73 17.87 -11.03
CA GLY A 46 16.18 17.79 -11.04
C GLY A 46 16.87 19.13 -10.81
N ALA A 47 16.14 20.25 -10.93
CA ALA A 47 16.71 21.59 -10.77
C ALA A 47 17.06 21.92 -9.31
N ASN A 48 16.26 21.44 -8.36
CA ASN A 48 16.43 21.74 -6.93
C ASN A 48 16.18 20.49 -6.09
N ARG A 49 17.17 20.11 -5.27
CA ARG A 49 17.01 19.02 -4.30
C ARG A 49 16.39 19.54 -3.01
N GLU A 50 15.08 19.38 -2.89
CA GLU A 50 14.38 19.70 -1.64
C GLU A 50 14.79 18.68 -0.56
N ARG A 51 15.44 19.15 0.50
CA ARG A 51 15.87 18.27 1.60
C ARG A 51 14.68 17.69 2.34
N GLU A 52 13.64 18.50 2.50
CA GLU A 52 12.43 18.14 3.24
C GLU A 52 11.36 17.40 2.42
N ARG A 53 11.71 16.89 1.23
CA ARG A 53 10.81 16.04 0.45
C ARG A 53 10.33 14.85 1.26
N LYS A 54 9.08 14.44 1.07
CA LYS A 54 8.47 13.27 1.70
C LYS A 54 8.91 12.00 1.00
N TRP A 55 8.99 11.99 -0.33
CA TRP A 55 9.46 10.82 -1.07
C TRP A 55 10.96 10.64 -0.82
N ARG A 56 11.38 9.62 -0.06
CA ARG A 56 12.79 9.33 0.23
C ARG A 56 13.03 7.82 0.28
N THR A 57 13.45 7.23 -0.84
CA THR A 57 13.64 5.78 -1.00
C THR A 57 14.51 5.13 0.09
N SER A 58 15.52 5.84 0.61
CA SER A 58 16.37 5.37 1.72
C SER A 58 15.62 5.07 3.03
N PHE A 59 14.44 5.65 3.24
CA PHE A 59 13.59 5.41 4.41
C PHE A 59 12.46 4.40 4.11
N MET A 60 12.02 4.33 2.85
CA MET A 60 10.84 3.54 2.46
C MET A 60 11.25 2.13 2.07
N ALA A 61 12.29 2.03 1.24
CA ALA A 61 12.77 0.80 0.61
C ALA A 61 14.26 0.59 0.90
N ALA A 62 14.63 0.74 2.18
CA ALA A 62 15.92 0.31 2.67
C ALA A 62 16.12 -1.20 2.45
N PHE A 63 17.34 -1.70 2.62
CA PHE A 63 17.57 -3.14 2.59
C PHE A 63 16.70 -3.85 3.63
N ALA A 64 16.04 -4.94 3.20
CA ALA A 64 15.04 -5.65 3.99
C ALA A 64 13.83 -4.81 4.42
N GLY A 65 13.55 -3.70 3.72
CA GLY A 65 12.32 -2.93 3.90
C GLY A 65 11.09 -3.82 3.70
N ASN A 66 10.06 -3.59 4.51
CA ASN A 66 8.86 -4.43 4.53
C ASN A 66 7.60 -3.61 4.70
N LEU A 67 6.51 -4.09 4.11
CA LEU A 67 5.17 -3.55 4.27
C LEU A 67 4.25 -4.68 4.74
N VAL A 68 3.63 -4.48 5.89
CA VAL A 68 2.69 -5.44 6.48
C VAL A 68 1.32 -4.79 6.56
N ALA A 69 0.30 -5.49 6.06
CA ALA A 69 -1.10 -5.12 6.27
C ALA A 69 -1.73 -6.15 7.22
N VAL A 70 -2.39 -5.67 8.27
CA VAL A 70 -3.02 -6.51 9.30
C VAL A 70 -4.52 -6.26 9.28
N LEU A 71 -5.29 -7.33 9.07
CA LEU A 71 -6.75 -7.32 9.19
C LEU A 71 -7.12 -7.72 10.62
N ASN A 72 -7.63 -6.78 11.42
CA ASN A 72 -8.11 -7.07 12.77
C ASN A 72 -9.63 -7.23 12.76
N ARG A 73 -10.11 -8.14 13.61
CA ARG A 73 -11.54 -8.27 13.90
C ARG A 73 -11.86 -7.43 15.13
N CYS A 74 -12.83 -6.54 14.99
CA CYS A 74 -13.41 -5.77 16.07
C CYS A 74 -14.77 -6.38 16.43
N VAL A 75 -15.09 -6.46 17.72
CA VAL A 75 -16.41 -6.88 18.19
C VAL A 75 -16.95 -5.75 19.02
N ASP A 76 -17.98 -5.06 18.50
CA ASP A 76 -18.68 -4.01 19.21
C ASP A 76 -20.18 -4.32 19.20
N ASN A 77 -20.79 -4.40 20.39
CA ASN A 77 -22.21 -4.68 20.60
C ASN A 77 -22.78 -5.81 19.71
N GLU A 78 -22.10 -6.96 19.68
CA GLU A 78 -22.46 -8.17 18.91
C GLU A 78 -22.34 -8.05 17.38
N VAL A 79 -21.96 -6.88 16.85
CA VAL A 79 -21.61 -6.70 15.44
C VAL A 79 -20.10 -6.89 15.28
N SER A 80 -19.73 -7.93 14.53
CA SER A 80 -18.32 -8.12 14.14
C SER A 80 -17.99 -7.20 12.97
N ASP A 81 -17.07 -6.26 13.18
CA ASP A 81 -16.50 -5.42 12.13
C ASP A 81 -15.02 -5.76 11.93
N TYR A 82 -14.41 -5.19 10.90
CA TYR A 82 -13.01 -5.36 10.57
C TYR A 82 -12.34 -4.01 10.31
N ASN A 83 -11.12 -3.89 10.79
CA ASN A 83 -10.25 -2.78 10.45
C ASN A 83 -8.92 -3.28 9.87
N VAL A 84 -8.24 -2.42 9.15
CA VAL A 84 -6.95 -2.70 8.53
C VAL A 84 -5.92 -1.70 9.00
N VAL A 85 -4.74 -2.18 9.40
CA VAL A 85 -3.61 -1.34 9.78
C VAL A 85 -2.41 -1.69 8.90
N PHE A 86 -1.74 -0.67 8.38
CA PHE A 86 -0.51 -0.83 7.61
C PHE A 86 0.71 -0.45 8.45
N TYR A 87 1.74 -1.26 8.35
CA TYR A 87 3.06 -1.03 8.94
C TYR A 87 4.09 -1.00 7.83
N LEU A 88 4.87 0.08 7.75
CA LEU A 88 6.01 0.18 6.85
C LEU A 88 7.27 0.20 7.72
N ASN A 89 8.16 -0.76 7.49
CA ASN A 89 9.38 -0.93 8.29
C ASN A 89 9.06 -0.96 9.79
N GLU A 90 8.07 -1.78 10.16
CA GLU A 90 7.60 -2.00 11.54
C GLU A 90 6.91 -0.80 12.22
N GLU A 91 6.81 0.35 11.54
CA GLU A 91 6.13 1.54 12.05
C GLU A 91 4.73 1.71 11.42
N PRO A 92 3.70 2.06 12.22
CA PRO A 92 2.36 2.26 11.70
C PRO A 92 2.29 3.48 10.78
N ILE A 93 1.65 3.33 9.61
CA ILE A 93 1.54 4.42 8.63
C ILE A 93 0.37 5.34 8.99
N ARG A 94 0.67 6.39 9.76
CA ARG A 94 -0.35 7.37 10.22
C ARG A 94 -0.77 8.39 9.15
N SER A 95 -0.02 8.52 8.06
CA SER A 95 -0.24 9.57 7.05
C SER A 95 -1.42 9.32 6.11
N ILE A 96 -2.07 8.14 6.20
CA ILE A 96 -3.07 7.71 5.22
C ILE A 96 -4.52 7.83 5.75
N CYS A 97 -4.74 7.78 7.06
CA CYS A 97 -6.06 7.85 7.68
C CYS A 97 -5.95 8.30 9.15
N ALA A 98 -7.07 8.66 9.78
CA ALA A 98 -7.11 9.01 11.20
C ALA A 98 -6.50 7.87 12.04
N ASP A 99 -5.44 8.20 12.79
CA ASP A 99 -4.68 7.28 13.64
C ASP A 99 -4.00 6.07 12.95
N GLY A 100 -4.00 5.98 11.62
CA GLY A 100 -3.40 4.86 10.87
C GLY A 100 -4.26 3.59 10.83
N ILE A 101 -5.56 3.69 11.16
CA ILE A 101 -6.53 2.59 11.14
C ILE A 101 -7.56 2.83 10.03
N TYR A 102 -7.71 1.88 9.11
CA TYR A 102 -8.74 1.89 8.08
C TYR A 102 -9.95 1.08 8.51
N THR A 103 -11.16 1.63 8.37
CA THR A 103 -12.36 0.78 8.36
C THR A 103 -12.33 -0.15 7.16
N TRP A 104 -13.02 -1.29 7.23
CA TRP A 104 -13.12 -2.22 6.10
C TRP A 104 -13.56 -1.53 4.81
N LYS A 105 -14.55 -0.64 4.91
CA LYS A 105 -15.10 0.10 3.76
C LYS A 105 -14.06 1.01 3.12
N GLU A 106 -13.36 1.83 3.91
CA GLU A 106 -12.32 2.72 3.39
C GLU A 106 -11.18 1.95 2.72
N PHE A 107 -10.78 0.81 3.31
CA PHE A 107 -9.76 -0.07 2.73
C PHE A 107 -10.21 -0.63 1.37
N GLU A 108 -11.45 -1.10 1.29
CA GLU A 108 -12.05 -1.64 0.07
C GLU A 108 -12.17 -0.56 -1.02
N ASP A 109 -12.66 0.63 -0.66
CA ASP A 109 -12.79 1.76 -1.58
C ASP A 109 -11.43 2.23 -2.11
N LYS A 110 -10.39 2.25 -1.25
CA LYS A 110 -9.02 2.65 -1.64
C LYS A 110 -8.35 1.64 -2.58
N LEU A 111 -8.58 0.34 -2.39
CA LEU A 111 -7.90 -0.70 -3.16
C LEU A 111 -8.67 -1.24 -4.37
N SER A 112 -9.99 -1.07 -4.40
CA SER A 112 -10.84 -1.53 -5.51
C SER A 112 -10.42 -1.00 -6.89
N PRO A 113 -10.00 0.28 -7.05
CA PRO A 113 -9.50 0.78 -8.34
C PRO A 113 -8.32 -0.01 -8.90
N PHE A 114 -7.48 -0.59 -8.02
CA PHE A 114 -6.29 -1.35 -8.39
C PHE A 114 -6.55 -2.85 -8.62
N LEU A 115 -7.81 -3.30 -8.63
CA LEU A 115 -8.13 -4.70 -8.88
C LEU A 115 -7.82 -5.12 -10.32
N ASN A 116 -8.05 -4.22 -11.29
CA ASN A 116 -7.91 -4.48 -12.73
C ASN A 116 -6.79 -3.67 -13.39
N THR A 117 -5.92 -3.01 -12.61
CA THR A 117 -4.82 -2.20 -13.13
C THR A 117 -3.63 -3.08 -13.50
N SER A 118 -3.04 -2.82 -14.67
CA SER A 118 -1.75 -3.38 -15.08
C SER A 118 -0.65 -2.33 -14.96
N ILE A 119 0.56 -2.78 -14.66
CA ILE A 119 1.78 -1.95 -14.68
C ILE A 119 2.40 -1.86 -16.09
N ASP A 120 1.88 -2.63 -17.06
CA ASP A 120 2.30 -2.60 -18.46
C ASP A 120 1.61 -1.45 -19.21
N PHE A 121 1.96 -0.22 -18.86
CA PHE A 121 1.43 0.98 -19.54
C PHE A 121 2.44 1.60 -20.53
N CYS A 122 3.69 1.13 -20.56
CA CYS A 122 4.71 1.59 -21.50
C CYS A 122 4.82 0.63 -22.68
N GLU A 123 4.14 0.95 -23.79
CA GLU A 123 4.47 0.39 -25.09
C GLU A 123 5.64 1.18 -25.69
N PHE A 124 6.82 0.55 -25.77
CA PHE A 124 7.92 1.13 -26.53
C PHE A 124 7.57 1.06 -28.02
N LEU A 125 7.09 2.17 -28.57
CA LEU A 125 7.05 2.37 -30.01
C LEU A 125 8.48 2.64 -30.47
N SER A 126 9.18 1.58 -30.89
CA SER A 126 10.44 1.75 -31.63
C SER A 126 10.11 2.29 -33.01
N GLU A 127 10.45 3.55 -33.29
CA GLU A 127 10.47 4.03 -34.66
C GLU A 127 11.58 3.27 -35.43
N PRO A 128 11.27 2.71 -36.62
CA PRO A 128 12.30 2.10 -37.46
C PRO A 128 13.26 3.18 -37.95
N TYR A 129 14.57 2.94 -37.74
CA TYR A 129 15.67 3.74 -38.28
C TYR A 129 15.70 3.74 -39.81
#